data_AF-R5P2L9-F1
#
_entry.id   AF-R5P2L9-F1
#
_cell.length_a   1.000
_cell.length_b   1.000
_cell.length_c   1.000
_cell.angle_alpha   90.00
_cell.angle_beta   90.00
_cell.angle_gamma   90.00
#
_symmetry.space_group_name_H-M   'P 1'
#
loop_
_entity.id
_entity.type
_entity.pdbx_description
1 polymer ?
#
loop_
_entity_poly.entity_id
_entity_poly.type
_entity_poly.pdbx_seq_one_letter_code
_entity_poly.pdbx_strand_id
1 'polypeptide(L)'
;MKKVIILLLMGLFLFPAMELLAQQQVQSQTQIQELTKKQIRKMKRDQRRHARQVANMDAFNAAVGAIKDNNWVLMANTLYGRRGNAIPVSDNTNFIQFKDNTVYVQLAFNGIAGPNGLGGITVQGSPSQIKSSTDKYGNITYSFYVNGTALTAQIVINLSYGDNYAQATVYPMMNNNNLTFSGILVPTSQSSIFRSGFISY
;
A
#
# COMPACT_ATOMS: atom_id res chain seq x y z
N MET A 1 -18.88 22.65 97.96
CA MET A 1 -19.92 21.79 97.35
C MET A 1 -19.32 21.13 96.12
N LYS A 2 -19.32 19.79 96.11
CA LYS A 2 -19.43 18.86 94.97
C LYS A 2 -18.40 19.02 93.82
N LYS A 3 -17.67 18.01 93.34
CA LYS A 3 -17.59 16.56 93.60
C LYS A 3 -16.38 16.06 92.78
N VAL A 4 -15.58 15.17 93.37
CA VAL A 4 -15.04 13.92 92.76
C VAL A 4 -13.98 14.12 91.64
N ILE A 5 -12.68 13.99 91.94
CA ILE A 5 -11.88 12.76 92.15
C ILE A 5 -11.75 11.94 90.84
N ILE A 6 -10.52 11.47 90.58
CA ILE A 6 -10.12 10.13 90.11
C ILE A 6 -9.09 10.22 88.98
N LEU A 7 -7.82 10.08 89.37
CA LEU A 7 -6.82 9.15 88.81
C LEU A 7 -6.96 8.76 87.33
N LEU A 8 -5.96 9.14 86.53
CA LEU A 8 -5.50 8.28 85.43
C LEU A 8 -4.01 8.47 85.16
N LEU A 9 -3.23 7.71 85.92
CA LEU A 9 -2.00 7.08 85.47
C LEU A 9 -2.33 6.29 84.19
N MET A 10 -1.84 6.73 83.03
CA MET A 10 -1.52 5.87 81.88
C MET A 10 -0.85 6.75 80.83
N GLY A 11 0.48 6.67 80.76
CA GLY A 11 1.18 7.11 79.57
C GLY A 11 0.80 6.21 78.40
N LEU A 12 0.60 6.78 77.22
CA LEU A 12 0.80 6.09 75.95
C LEU A 12 0.79 7.13 74.82
N PHE A 13 1.98 7.32 74.26
CA PHE A 13 2.28 7.66 72.86
C PHE A 13 1.62 8.89 72.23
N LEU A 14 2.44 9.94 72.12
CA LEU A 14 2.31 11.01 71.15
C LEU A 14 2.75 10.53 69.74
N PHE A 15 1.96 10.91 68.72
CA PHE A 15 2.17 10.86 67.26
C PHE A 15 2.02 9.51 66.51
N PRO A 16 1.57 9.49 65.23
CA PRO A 16 0.49 10.26 64.59
C PRO A 16 -0.49 9.39 63.77
N ALA A 17 -1.79 9.72 63.74
CA ALA A 17 -2.79 9.10 62.86
C ALA A 17 -2.79 9.71 61.42
N MET A 18 -1.61 9.95 60.86
CA MET A 18 -1.45 10.64 59.56
C MET A 18 -0.75 9.81 58.48
N GLU A 19 -0.60 8.50 58.66
CA GLU A 19 0.01 7.63 57.63
C GLU A 19 -1.04 6.89 56.77
N LEU A 20 -2.29 6.79 57.22
CA LEU A 20 -3.29 5.97 56.53
C LEU A 20 -3.89 6.62 55.26
N LEU A 21 -3.80 7.94 55.12
CA LEU A 21 -4.24 8.67 53.92
C LEU A 21 -3.13 8.76 52.85
N ALA A 22 -1.86 8.67 53.24
CA ALA A 22 -0.73 8.70 52.31
C ALA A 22 -0.59 7.39 51.52
N GLN A 23 -0.93 6.24 52.12
CA GLN A 23 -0.94 4.96 51.41
C GLN A 23 -2.08 4.84 50.39
N GLN A 24 -3.23 5.49 50.62
CA GLN A 24 -4.36 5.46 49.68
C GLN A 24 -4.15 6.32 48.42
N GLN A 25 -3.36 7.40 48.50
CA GLN A 25 -3.01 8.19 47.31
C GLN A 25 -1.87 7.58 46.48
N VAL A 26 -0.91 6.87 47.10
CA VAL A 26 0.17 6.20 46.36
C VAL A 26 -0.36 4.98 45.58
N GLN A 27 -1.40 4.31 46.10
CA GLN A 27 -2.02 3.15 45.45
C GLN A 27 -2.99 3.52 44.31
N SER A 28 -3.52 4.74 44.30
CA SER A 28 -4.35 5.28 43.20
C SER A 28 -3.51 5.92 42.09
N GLN A 29 -2.33 6.48 42.40
CA GLN A 29 -1.39 6.95 41.37
C GLN A 29 -0.69 5.80 40.63
N THR A 30 -0.55 4.63 41.26
CA THR A 30 -0.05 3.40 40.59
C THR A 30 -1.10 2.69 39.73
N GLN A 31 -2.37 3.13 39.74
CA GLN A 31 -3.41 2.67 38.80
C GLN A 31 -3.43 3.44 37.47
N ILE A 32 -2.68 4.54 37.35
CA ILE A 32 -2.10 4.96 36.05
C ILE A 32 -0.89 4.05 35.80
N GLN A 33 -1.14 2.76 35.90
CA GLN A 33 -0.19 1.68 35.76
C GLN A 33 0.25 1.76 34.32
N GLU A 34 1.54 2.06 34.14
CA GLU A 34 2.28 1.89 32.90
C GLU A 34 1.63 0.78 32.09
N LEU A 35 0.95 1.13 30.98
CA LEU A 35 0.55 0.15 29.99
C LEU A 35 1.76 -0.74 29.79
N THR A 36 1.66 -2.01 30.16
CA THR A 36 2.81 -2.92 30.11
C THR A 36 3.46 -2.74 28.74
N LYS A 37 4.80 -2.72 28.62
CA LYS A 37 5.50 -2.45 27.35
C LYS A 37 4.90 -3.21 26.15
N LYS A 38 4.31 -4.39 26.40
CA LYS A 38 3.49 -5.19 25.45
C LYS A 38 2.21 -4.47 24.98
N GLN A 39 1.39 -3.92 25.87
CA GLN A 39 0.18 -3.13 25.55
C GLN A 39 0.53 -1.89 24.74
N ILE A 40 1.58 -1.14 25.09
CA ILE A 40 2.05 0.02 24.31
C ILE A 40 2.46 -0.40 22.89
N ARG A 41 3.24 -1.49 22.76
CA ARG A 41 3.64 -2.03 21.45
C ARG A 41 2.43 -2.46 20.61
N LYS A 42 1.44 -3.09 21.24
CA LYS A 42 0.20 -3.51 20.57
C LYS A 42 -0.58 -2.30 20.06
N MET A 43 -0.84 -1.29 20.91
CA MET A 43 -1.51 -0.06 20.49
C MET A 43 -0.76 0.66 19.36
N LYS A 44 0.56 0.80 19.44
CA LYS A 44 1.37 1.40 18.35
C LYS A 44 1.32 0.60 17.05
N ARG A 45 1.18 -0.73 17.13
CA ARG A 45 1.03 -1.60 15.96
C ARG A 45 -0.36 -1.45 15.34
N ASP A 46 -1.39 -1.41 16.18
CA ASP A 46 -2.77 -1.26 15.74
C ASP A 46 -3.00 0.13 15.11
N GLN A 47 -2.47 1.19 15.73
CA GLN A 47 -2.45 2.55 15.14
C GLN A 47 -1.76 2.57 13.78
N ARG A 48 -0.57 1.94 13.64
CA ARG A 48 0.13 1.84 12.35
C ARG A 48 -0.64 1.03 11.33
N ARG A 49 -1.33 -0.04 11.73
CA ARG A 49 -2.18 -0.85 10.84
C ARG A 49 -3.36 -0.01 10.35
N HIS A 50 -4.05 0.70 11.23
CA HIS A 50 -5.16 1.57 10.86
C HIS A 50 -4.71 2.70 9.92
N ALA A 51 -3.60 3.38 10.22
CA ALA A 51 -3.05 4.41 9.35
C ALA A 51 -2.72 3.87 7.95
N ARG A 52 -2.15 2.66 7.86
CA ARG A 52 -1.88 2.00 6.57
C ARG A 52 -3.16 1.61 5.83
N GLN A 53 -4.19 1.13 6.53
CA GLN A 53 -5.47 0.79 5.92
C GLN A 53 -6.14 2.02 5.29
N VAL A 54 -6.11 3.16 5.98
CA VAL A 54 -6.62 4.43 5.44
C VAL A 54 -5.83 4.82 4.19
N ALA A 55 -4.50 4.87 4.29
CA ALA A 55 -3.65 5.24 3.15
C ALA A 55 -3.80 4.28 1.95
N ASN A 56 -3.90 2.97 2.19
CA ASN A 56 -4.12 1.99 1.13
C ASN A 56 -5.49 2.16 0.48
N MET A 57 -6.53 2.49 1.25
CA MET A 57 -7.86 2.76 0.72
C MET A 57 -7.87 4.03 -0.14
N ASP A 58 -7.19 5.09 0.30
CA ASP A 58 -7.04 6.31 -0.49
C ASP A 58 -6.30 6.02 -1.81
N ALA A 59 -5.23 5.22 -1.75
CA ALA A 59 -4.50 4.78 -2.93
C ALA A 59 -5.35 3.91 -3.87
N PHE A 60 -6.15 2.98 -3.32
CA PHE A 60 -7.13 2.19 -4.08
C PHE A 60 -8.12 3.12 -4.81
N ASN A 61 -8.74 4.06 -4.10
CA ASN A 61 -9.69 4.99 -4.68
C ASN A 61 -9.06 5.84 -5.80
N ALA A 62 -7.83 6.30 -5.62
CA ALA A 62 -7.07 7.01 -6.66
C ALA A 62 -6.81 6.11 -7.88
N ALA A 63 -6.47 4.83 -7.67
CA ALA A 63 -6.29 3.85 -8.74
C ALA A 63 -7.61 3.55 -9.48
N VAL A 64 -8.74 3.44 -8.77
CA VAL A 64 -10.07 3.28 -9.38
C VAL A 64 -10.41 4.48 -10.26
N GLY A 65 -10.19 5.70 -9.76
CA GLY A 65 -10.38 6.93 -10.54
C GLY A 65 -9.51 6.94 -11.80
N ALA A 66 -8.22 6.63 -11.65
CA ALA A 66 -7.29 6.59 -12.76
C ALA A 66 -7.68 5.57 -13.84
N ILE A 67 -8.18 4.39 -13.45
CA ILE A 67 -8.72 3.38 -14.37
C ILE A 67 -9.94 3.92 -15.13
N LYS A 68 -10.88 4.59 -14.46
CA LYS A 68 -12.05 5.20 -15.11
C LYS A 68 -11.65 6.28 -16.12
N ASP A 69 -10.63 7.05 -15.79
CA ASP A 69 -10.15 8.15 -16.63
C ASP A 69 -9.20 7.68 -17.74
N ASN A 70 -8.89 6.37 -17.79
CA ASN A 70 -7.89 5.80 -18.70
C ASN A 70 -6.53 6.53 -18.61
N ASN A 71 -6.18 6.97 -17.41
CA ASN A 71 -5.01 7.81 -17.17
C ASN A 71 -4.21 7.31 -15.97
N TRP A 72 -3.54 6.18 -16.16
CA TRP A 72 -2.86 5.45 -15.10
C TRP A 72 -1.54 4.85 -15.56
N VAL A 73 -0.73 4.44 -14.59
CA VAL A 73 0.45 3.62 -14.82
C VAL A 73 0.56 2.53 -13.77
N LEU A 74 0.80 1.31 -14.21
CA LEU A 74 1.17 0.17 -13.39
C LEU A 74 2.69 0.06 -13.40
N MET A 75 3.31 0.34 -12.26
CA MET A 75 4.75 0.32 -12.06
C MET A 75 5.12 -1.04 -11.46
N ALA A 76 5.76 -1.90 -12.26
CA ALA A 76 5.97 -3.29 -11.87
C ALA A 76 7.26 -3.46 -11.07
N ASN A 77 7.19 -4.14 -9.94
CA ASN A 77 8.36 -4.59 -9.18
C ASN A 77 8.69 -6.07 -9.44
N THR A 78 7.75 -6.80 -10.04
CA THR A 78 7.88 -8.22 -10.37
C THR A 78 7.20 -8.51 -11.70
N LEU A 79 7.87 -9.27 -12.55
CA LEU A 79 7.28 -9.88 -13.74
C LEU A 79 7.05 -11.37 -13.50
N TYR A 80 5.97 -11.91 -14.08
CA TYR A 80 5.72 -13.35 -14.14
C TYR A 80 5.61 -13.79 -15.60
N GLY A 81 6.50 -14.70 -16.00
CA GLY A 81 6.39 -15.34 -17.31
C GLY A 81 5.29 -16.41 -17.31
N ARG A 82 5.01 -16.98 -18.49
CA ARG A 82 3.99 -18.03 -18.70
C ARG A 82 4.00 -19.20 -17.70
N ARG A 83 5.17 -19.57 -17.15
CA ARG A 83 5.33 -20.67 -16.18
C ARG A 83 5.22 -20.22 -14.72
N GLY A 84 4.92 -18.95 -14.44
CA GLY A 84 4.80 -18.40 -13.09
C GLY A 84 6.13 -18.05 -12.42
N ASN A 85 7.25 -18.10 -13.14
CA ASN A 85 8.55 -17.69 -12.60
C ASN A 85 8.52 -16.19 -12.24
N ALA A 86 8.80 -15.87 -10.97
CA ALA A 86 8.91 -14.49 -10.50
C ALA A 86 10.27 -13.91 -10.88
N ILE A 87 10.26 -12.76 -11.55
CA ILE A 87 11.44 -12.02 -11.98
C ILE A 87 11.37 -10.63 -11.34
N PRO A 88 12.16 -10.35 -10.29
CA PRO A 88 12.25 -9.01 -9.72
C PRO A 88 12.76 -8.01 -10.76
N VAL A 89 12.13 -6.83 -10.83
CA VAL A 89 12.47 -5.78 -11.80
C VAL A 89 12.38 -4.40 -11.15
N SER A 90 12.93 -3.39 -11.83
CA SER A 90 12.77 -1.99 -11.42
C SER A 90 11.55 -1.37 -12.08
N ASP A 91 10.76 -0.67 -11.26
CA ASP A 91 9.45 -0.10 -11.58
C ASP A 91 9.53 1.11 -12.53
N ASN A 92 10.68 1.77 -12.58
CA ASN A 92 10.97 2.88 -13.49
C ASN A 92 11.12 2.45 -14.97
N THR A 93 11.38 1.17 -15.22
CA THR A 93 11.76 0.62 -16.52
C THR A 93 10.91 -0.59 -16.93
N ASN A 94 9.95 -0.97 -16.09
CA ASN A 94 9.02 -2.06 -16.34
C ASN A 94 7.63 -1.62 -15.92
N PHE A 95 6.82 -1.18 -16.88
CA PHE A 95 5.52 -0.59 -16.59
C PHE A 95 4.53 -0.76 -17.76
N ILE A 96 3.25 -0.65 -17.43
CA ILE A 96 2.18 -0.44 -18.42
C ILE A 96 1.54 0.90 -18.11
N GLN A 97 1.46 1.79 -19.09
CA GLN A 97 0.84 3.10 -18.94
C GLN A 97 -0.30 3.25 -19.94
N PHE A 98 -1.43 3.79 -19.49
CA PHE A 98 -2.50 4.30 -20.35
C PHE A 98 -2.57 5.81 -20.14
N LYS A 99 -2.34 6.59 -21.20
CA LYS A 99 -2.44 8.06 -21.18
C LYS A 99 -2.76 8.58 -22.59
N ASP A 100 -3.58 9.62 -22.70
CA ASP A 100 -3.86 10.33 -23.97
C ASP A 100 -4.29 9.36 -25.09
N ASN A 101 -5.22 8.45 -24.76
CA ASN A 101 -5.73 7.40 -25.64
C ASN A 101 -4.63 6.51 -26.26
N THR A 102 -3.52 6.34 -25.54
CA THR A 102 -2.35 5.57 -25.96
C THR A 102 -1.92 4.66 -24.82
N VAL A 103 -1.56 3.42 -25.16
CA VAL A 103 -1.02 2.46 -24.21
C VAL A 103 0.46 2.23 -24.51
N TYR A 104 1.27 2.29 -23.47
CA TYR A 104 2.69 1.98 -23.50
C TYR A 104 2.96 0.75 -22.64
N VAL A 105 3.65 -0.24 -23.20
CA VAL A 105 4.16 -1.41 -22.48
C VAL A 105 5.68 -1.32 -22.55
N GLN A 106 6.32 -1.06 -21.42
CA GLN A 106 7.77 -0.98 -21.30
C GLN A 106 8.29 -2.20 -20.54
N LEU A 107 9.28 -2.86 -21.12
CA LEU A 107 10.06 -3.91 -20.48
C LEU A 107 11.54 -3.59 -20.65
N ALA A 108 12.31 -3.74 -19.59
CA ALA A 108 13.76 -3.67 -19.66
C ALA A 108 14.36 -5.07 -19.45
N PHE A 109 15.36 -5.41 -20.26
CA PHE A 109 16.16 -6.63 -20.12
C PHE A 109 17.58 -6.24 -19.73
N ASN A 110 18.09 -6.84 -18.65
CA ASN A 110 19.50 -6.75 -18.34
C ASN A 110 20.31 -7.50 -19.41
N GLY A 111 21.13 -6.79 -20.21
CA GLY A 111 22.16 -7.40 -21.06
C GLY A 111 22.07 -7.19 -22.58
N ILE A 112 21.01 -6.59 -23.13
CA ILE A 112 20.93 -6.26 -24.57
C ILE A 112 20.83 -4.75 -24.74
N ALA A 113 21.95 -4.04 -24.84
CA ALA A 113 21.95 -2.58 -24.95
C ALA A 113 21.13 -2.09 -26.16
N GLY A 114 20.02 -1.40 -25.91
CA GLY A 114 19.39 -0.54 -26.92
C GLY A 114 20.28 0.70 -27.19
N PRO A 115 19.94 1.53 -28.18
CA PRO A 115 20.75 2.70 -28.58
C PRO A 115 21.11 3.68 -27.46
N ASN A 116 20.39 3.62 -26.33
CA ASN A 116 20.59 4.47 -25.15
C ASN A 116 21.16 3.73 -23.92
N GLY A 117 21.73 2.53 -24.09
CA GLY A 117 22.38 1.77 -23.01
C GLY A 117 21.45 1.06 -22.02
N LEU A 118 20.12 1.22 -22.16
CA LEU A 118 19.11 0.43 -21.47
C LEU A 118 18.52 -0.58 -22.47
N GLY A 119 18.74 -1.86 -22.21
CA GLY A 119 18.10 -2.92 -22.98
C GLY A 119 16.63 -3.03 -22.65
N GLY A 120 15.78 -3.15 -23.67
CA GLY A 120 14.35 -3.22 -23.45
C GLY A 120 13.52 -3.15 -24.72
N ILE A 121 12.25 -3.53 -24.60
CA ILE A 121 11.22 -3.34 -25.62
C ILE A 121 10.22 -2.33 -25.06
N THR A 122 10.02 -1.25 -25.80
CA THR A 122 8.89 -0.33 -25.60
C THR A 122 7.92 -0.56 -26.73
N VAL A 123 6.67 -0.87 -26.41
CA VAL A 123 5.62 -0.92 -27.42
C VAL A 123 4.54 0.09 -27.11
N GLN A 124 4.15 0.81 -28.15
CA GLN A 124 3.02 1.73 -28.14
C GLN A 124 1.89 1.15 -28.98
N GLY A 125 0.65 1.33 -28.54
CA GLY A 125 -0.52 1.03 -29.36
C GLY A 125 -1.77 1.78 -28.95
N SER A 126 -2.77 1.72 -29.82
CA SER A 126 -4.09 2.32 -29.59
C SER A 126 -4.99 1.31 -28.85
N PRO A 127 -5.67 1.74 -27.78
CA PRO A 127 -6.58 0.90 -27.02
C PRO A 127 -7.93 0.74 -27.73
N SER A 128 -8.59 -0.41 -27.54
CA SER A 128 -9.97 -0.64 -28.00
C SER A 128 -10.72 -1.62 -27.09
N GLN A 129 -12.05 -1.62 -27.22
CA GLN A 129 -12.98 -2.50 -26.46
C GLN A 129 -12.71 -2.52 -24.95
N ILE A 130 -12.56 -1.33 -24.37
CA ILE A 130 -12.30 -1.13 -22.95
C ILE A 130 -13.51 -1.60 -22.13
N LYS A 131 -13.26 -2.45 -21.14
CA LYS A 131 -14.25 -3.03 -20.24
C LYS A 131 -13.75 -2.97 -18.80
N SER A 132 -14.66 -2.67 -17.88
CA SER A 132 -14.40 -2.72 -16.44
C SER A 132 -15.55 -3.43 -15.75
N SER A 133 -15.24 -4.29 -14.78
CA SER A 133 -16.21 -4.93 -13.90
C SER A 133 -15.69 -4.94 -12.47
N THR A 134 -16.59 -4.80 -11.51
CA THR A 134 -16.29 -4.90 -10.08
C THR A 134 -17.03 -6.10 -9.50
N ASP A 135 -16.31 -6.95 -8.77
CA ASP A 135 -16.91 -8.10 -8.09
C ASP A 135 -17.60 -7.70 -6.77
N LYS A 136 -18.28 -8.67 -6.13
CA LYS A 136 -18.96 -8.46 -4.84
C LYS A 136 -18.02 -8.13 -3.66
N TYR A 137 -16.71 -8.31 -3.83
CA TYR A 137 -15.68 -8.00 -2.84
C TYR A 137 -14.99 -6.66 -3.12
N GLY A 138 -15.39 -5.95 -4.18
CA GLY A 138 -14.81 -4.67 -4.59
C GLY A 138 -13.55 -4.78 -5.45
N ASN A 139 -13.13 -5.99 -5.85
CA ASN A 139 -12.00 -6.14 -6.76
C ASN A 139 -12.41 -5.71 -8.16
N ILE A 140 -11.50 -5.06 -8.88
CA ILE A 140 -11.75 -4.57 -10.24
C ILE A 140 -10.99 -5.42 -11.24
N THR A 141 -11.71 -5.91 -12.25
CA THR A 141 -11.12 -6.43 -13.48
C THR A 141 -11.33 -5.40 -14.58
N TYR A 142 -10.22 -4.92 -15.14
CA TYR A 142 -10.18 -3.93 -16.21
C TYR A 142 -9.46 -4.53 -17.41
N SER A 143 -10.07 -4.51 -18.60
CA SER A 143 -9.50 -5.15 -19.78
C SER A 143 -9.74 -4.34 -21.04
N PHE A 144 -8.80 -4.45 -21.98
CA PHE A 144 -8.86 -3.78 -23.27
C PHE A 144 -7.91 -4.48 -24.24
N TYR A 145 -8.10 -4.24 -25.54
CA TYR A 145 -7.12 -4.60 -26.55
C TYR A 145 -6.20 -3.44 -26.83
N VAL A 146 -4.96 -3.73 -27.21
CA VAL A 146 -3.98 -2.76 -27.71
C VAL A 146 -3.54 -3.19 -29.10
N ASN A 147 -3.60 -2.28 -30.06
CA ASN A 147 -3.10 -2.46 -31.41
C ASN A 147 -1.94 -1.50 -31.66
N GLY A 148 -0.74 -2.04 -31.76
CA GLY A 148 0.48 -1.31 -32.10
C GLY A 148 1.29 -2.06 -33.14
N THR A 149 2.26 -1.39 -33.75
CA THR A 149 3.11 -1.98 -34.81
C THR A 149 3.90 -3.19 -34.33
N ALA A 150 4.37 -3.17 -33.07
CA ALA A 150 5.19 -4.24 -32.48
C ALA A 150 4.42 -5.13 -31.48
N LEU A 151 3.16 -4.81 -31.15
CA LEU A 151 2.35 -5.55 -30.19
C LEU A 151 0.87 -5.39 -30.53
N THR A 152 0.24 -6.50 -30.87
CA THR A 152 -1.21 -6.65 -30.75
C THR A 152 -1.49 -7.61 -29.61
N ALA A 153 -2.22 -7.14 -28.60
CA ALA A 153 -2.46 -7.91 -27.38
C ALA A 153 -3.80 -7.57 -26.73
N GLN A 154 -4.30 -8.48 -25.91
CA GLN A 154 -5.25 -8.17 -24.86
C GLN A 154 -4.49 -7.86 -23.57
N ILE A 155 -4.89 -6.81 -22.87
CA ILE A 155 -4.39 -6.52 -21.52
C ILE A 155 -5.54 -6.73 -20.54
N VAL A 156 -5.27 -7.50 -19.48
CA VAL A 156 -6.23 -7.73 -18.38
C VAL A 156 -5.56 -7.35 -17.08
N ILE A 157 -6.15 -6.40 -16.37
CA ILE A 157 -5.69 -5.84 -15.11
C ILE A 157 -6.65 -6.26 -14.00
N ASN A 158 -6.09 -6.78 -12.92
CA ASN A 158 -6.81 -7.08 -11.69
C ASN A 158 -6.27 -6.19 -10.58
N LEU A 159 -7.13 -5.35 -10.03
CA LEU A 159 -6.86 -4.47 -8.89
C LEU A 159 -7.59 -5.02 -7.67
N SER A 160 -6.84 -5.33 -6.61
CA SER A 160 -7.39 -5.86 -5.37
C SER A 160 -8.05 -4.75 -4.55
N TYR A 161 -9.19 -5.08 -3.92
CA TYR A 161 -9.87 -4.13 -3.05
C TYR A 161 -9.01 -3.74 -1.84
N GLY A 162 -8.94 -2.45 -1.55
CA GLY A 162 -8.35 -1.92 -0.33
C GLY A 162 -6.85 -1.64 -0.38
N ASP A 163 -6.20 -1.77 -1.53
CA ASP A 163 -4.90 -1.19 -1.84
C ASP A 163 -4.77 -0.90 -3.35
N ASN A 164 -3.66 -0.31 -3.80
CA ASN A 164 -3.40 -0.07 -5.21
C ASN A 164 -2.44 -1.08 -5.84
N TYR A 165 -2.32 -2.27 -5.25
CA TYR A 165 -1.54 -3.35 -5.82
C TYR A 165 -2.36 -4.04 -6.92
N ALA A 166 -1.75 -4.21 -8.08
CA ALA A 166 -2.42 -4.76 -9.24
C ALA A 166 -1.53 -5.71 -10.04
N GLN A 167 -2.19 -6.59 -10.77
CA GLN A 167 -1.57 -7.48 -11.75
C GLN A 167 -2.15 -7.21 -13.12
N ALA A 168 -1.31 -6.89 -14.10
CA ALA A 168 -1.70 -6.76 -15.50
C ALA A 168 -1.03 -7.84 -16.35
N THR A 169 -1.83 -8.74 -16.92
CA THR A 169 -1.35 -9.74 -17.86
C THR A 169 -1.52 -9.24 -19.29
N VAL A 170 -0.43 -9.23 -20.03
CA VAL A 170 -0.38 -8.99 -21.46
C VAL A 170 -0.49 -10.35 -22.17
N TYR A 171 -1.52 -10.51 -22.98
CA TYR A 171 -1.78 -11.67 -23.82
C TYR A 171 -1.54 -11.29 -25.28
N PRO A 172 -0.33 -11.53 -25.83
CA PRO A 172 -0.07 -11.27 -27.24
C PRO A 172 -0.97 -12.12 -28.14
N MET A 173 -1.44 -11.57 -29.25
CA MET A 173 -2.24 -12.34 -30.21
C MET A 173 -1.39 -13.21 -31.16
N MET A 174 -0.10 -12.89 -31.30
CA MET A 174 0.80 -13.58 -32.22
C MET A 174 1.39 -14.88 -31.63
N ASN A 175 1.38 -15.03 -30.30
CA ASN A 175 1.91 -16.20 -29.62
C ASN A 175 1.33 -16.30 -28.20
N ASN A 176 1.46 -17.47 -27.57
CA ASN A 176 0.91 -17.72 -26.23
C ASN A 176 1.90 -17.36 -25.10
N ASN A 177 2.92 -16.54 -25.35
CA ASN A 177 3.92 -16.16 -24.34
C ASN A 177 3.43 -14.95 -23.54
N ASN A 178 2.44 -15.20 -22.68
CA ASN A 178 1.88 -14.18 -21.80
C ASN A 178 2.92 -13.71 -20.78
N LEU A 179 2.81 -12.43 -20.41
CA LEU A 179 3.65 -11.80 -19.39
C LEU A 179 2.78 -11.00 -18.43
N THR A 180 2.95 -11.21 -17.13
CA THR A 180 2.22 -10.48 -16.09
C THR A 180 3.13 -9.50 -15.39
N PHE A 181 2.70 -8.25 -15.35
CA PHE A 181 3.28 -7.15 -14.58
C PHE A 181 2.58 -7.11 -13.23
N SER A 182 3.35 -7.13 -12.15
CA SER A 182 2.82 -7.04 -10.79
C SER A 182 3.48 -5.90 -10.05
N GLY A 183 2.67 -5.05 -9.43
CA GLY A 183 3.17 -3.87 -8.74
C GLY A 183 2.07 -2.88 -8.40
N ILE A 184 2.40 -1.59 -8.43
CA ILE A 184 1.54 -0.53 -7.91
C ILE A 184 0.91 0.26 -9.07
N LEU A 185 -0.42 0.41 -9.05
CA LEU A 185 -1.17 1.20 -10.02
C LEU A 185 -1.47 2.59 -9.45
N VAL A 186 -1.05 3.64 -10.17
CA VAL A 186 -1.27 5.03 -9.76
C VAL A 186 -1.80 5.89 -10.91
N PRO A 187 -2.47 7.01 -10.63
CA PRO A 187 -2.66 8.07 -11.63
C PRO A 187 -1.33 8.49 -12.25
N THR A 188 -1.31 8.81 -13.54
CA THR A 188 -0.05 9.22 -14.20
C THR A 188 0.59 10.47 -13.58
N SER A 189 -0.22 11.36 -12.98
CA SER A 189 0.24 12.56 -12.27
C SER A 189 1.07 12.26 -11.01
N GLN A 190 0.96 11.05 -10.47
CA GLN A 190 1.70 10.61 -9.28
C GLN A 190 2.94 9.78 -9.63
N SER A 191 3.24 9.61 -10.92
CA SER A 191 4.38 8.81 -11.39
C SER A 191 5.45 9.69 -12.02
N SER A 192 6.70 9.44 -11.63
CA SER A 192 7.89 10.02 -12.27
C SER A 192 8.57 9.04 -13.24
N ILE A 193 7.83 8.09 -13.82
CA ILE A 193 8.38 7.08 -14.71
C ILE A 193 9.14 7.72 -15.88
N PHE A 194 10.35 7.22 -16.11
CA PHE A 194 11.21 7.63 -17.21
C PHE A 194 10.86 6.84 -18.47
N ARG A 195 10.56 7.52 -19.56
CA ARG A 195 10.37 6.88 -20.87
C ARG A 195 11.71 6.82 -21.59
N SER A 196 12.30 5.62 -21.71
CA SER A 196 13.44 5.42 -22.61
C SER A 196 12.92 5.49 -24.06
N GLY A 197 13.22 6.57 -24.78
CA GLY A 197 13.01 6.62 -26.24
C GLY A 197 12.25 7.80 -26.84
N PHE A 198 11.78 8.78 -26.06
CA PHE A 198 11.20 10.01 -26.64
C PHE A 198 12.05 11.22 -26.28
N ILE A 199 13.02 11.53 -27.14
CA ILE A 199 13.34 12.94 -27.41
C ILE A 199 12.15 13.43 -28.23
N SER A 200 11.23 14.14 -27.58
CA SER A 200 10.31 15.01 -28.30
C SER A 200 11.18 16.11 -28.91
N TYR A 201 11.29 16.10 -30.24
CA TYR A 201 11.33 17.36 -30.97
C TYR A 201 9.92 17.96 -30.98
#